data_AF-A0A656HFN3-F1
#
_entry.id   AF-A0A656HFN3-F1
#
_cell.length_a   1.000
_cell.length_b   1.000
_cell.length_c   1.000
_cell.angle_alpha   90.00
_cell.angle_beta   90.00
_cell.angle_gamma   90.00
#
_symmetry.space_group_name_H-M   'P 1'
#
loop_
_entity.id
_entity.type
_entity.pdbx_description
1 polymer ?
#
loop_
_entity_poly.entity_id
_entity_poly.type
_entity_poly.pdbx_seq_one_letter_code
_entity_poly.pdbx_strand_id
1 'polypeptide(L)'
;MLIFNCTKAATEFFPATCKGVKQSPVYAPNQDITTASQRIQHTDGSQTLLFQWVLHAITLKRKHCLIAMEVNTRFSVILTAMPKGNPDAFIDRFKPRLLDQLFGFALQSGILKEEQFAMFINEFMAQTADIFLCQRSDRSVQAHINDVVSQFTETVNASGYVPDNEGEMLHFSSYINRTLRKTKQSRDYTQPDEQMLLFWLQQFCGFTPEQAASIKQHFADLHRRSFSAWNDIPDDVKPPPYTDKIVILEDFKAQKGNK
;
A
#
# COMPACT_ATOMS: atom_id res chain seq x y z
N MET A 1 -1.07 -14.64 -6.27
CA MET A 1 -1.15 -14.84 -4.80
C MET A 1 -0.55 -13.64 -4.06
N LEU A 2 -1.15 -13.24 -2.93
CA LEU A 2 -0.54 -12.31 -1.96
C LEU A 2 0.26 -13.07 -0.88
N ILE A 3 1.47 -12.60 -0.60
CA ILE A 3 2.32 -13.15 0.45
C ILE A 3 2.66 -12.07 1.47
N PHE A 4 2.35 -12.32 2.73
CA PHE A 4 2.68 -11.44 3.85
C PHE A 4 3.78 -12.07 4.72
N ASN A 5 4.97 -11.50 4.61
CA ASN A 5 6.11 -11.76 5.48
C ASN A 5 5.89 -11.06 6.80
N CYS A 6 5.33 -11.79 7.75
CA CYS A 6 5.01 -11.33 9.07
C CYS A 6 6.29 -11.19 9.89
N THR A 7 6.56 -9.97 10.33
CA THR A 7 7.55 -9.68 11.37
C THR A 7 7.15 -10.36 12.68
N LYS A 8 8.07 -10.44 13.66
CA LYS A 8 7.77 -10.98 14.99
C LYS A 8 6.52 -10.32 15.61
N ALA A 9 6.43 -8.99 15.54
CA ALA A 9 5.28 -8.26 16.07
C ALA A 9 3.96 -8.64 15.38
N ALA A 10 3.97 -8.81 14.05
CA ALA A 10 2.78 -9.26 13.30
C ALA A 10 2.43 -10.73 13.61
N THR A 11 3.43 -11.61 13.74
CA THR A 11 3.22 -13.00 14.16
C THR A 11 2.61 -13.11 15.56
N GLU A 12 2.90 -12.17 16.45
CA GLU A 12 2.31 -12.10 17.80
C GLU A 12 0.92 -11.43 17.81
N PHE A 13 0.57 -10.70 16.76
CA PHE A 13 -0.71 -10.00 16.63
C PHE A 13 -1.87 -10.92 16.23
N PHE A 14 -1.64 -11.84 15.28
CA PHE A 14 -2.69 -12.68 14.69
C PHE A 14 -3.19 -13.88 15.50
N PRO A 15 -2.44 -14.48 16.42
CA PRO A 15 -2.94 -15.67 17.09
C PRO A 15 -4.16 -15.36 17.96
N ALA A 16 -5.19 -16.21 17.83
CA ALA A 16 -6.36 -16.21 18.69
C ALA A 16 -6.34 -17.43 19.62
N THR A 17 -6.90 -17.28 20.82
CA THR A 17 -7.07 -18.42 21.74
C THR A 17 -8.46 -19.00 21.55
N CYS A 18 -8.54 -20.19 20.97
CA CYS A 18 -9.78 -20.95 20.81
C CYS A 18 -9.75 -22.13 21.78
N LYS A 19 -10.69 -22.19 22.74
CA LYS A 19 -10.78 -23.27 23.75
C LYS A 19 -9.46 -23.53 24.50
N GLY A 20 -8.75 -22.47 24.86
CA GLY A 20 -7.47 -22.55 25.58
C GLY A 20 -6.24 -22.87 24.70
N VAL A 21 -6.44 -23.12 23.40
CA VAL A 21 -5.36 -23.39 22.44
C VAL A 21 -5.12 -22.18 21.56
N LYS A 22 -3.86 -21.74 21.45
CA LYS A 22 -3.45 -20.64 20.58
C LYS A 22 -3.38 -21.15 19.13
N GLN A 23 -4.29 -20.68 18.29
CA GLN A 23 -4.28 -20.94 16.85
C GLN A 23 -3.66 -19.76 16.12
N SER A 24 -2.65 -20.02 15.29
CA SER A 24 -1.97 -18.99 14.51
C SER A 24 -2.22 -19.23 13.02
N PRO A 25 -2.68 -18.23 12.26
CA PRO A 25 -2.77 -18.31 10.80
C PRO A 25 -1.39 -18.11 10.13
N VAL A 26 -0.36 -17.74 10.91
CA VAL A 26 0.98 -17.46 10.41
C VAL A 26 1.83 -18.73 10.43
N TYR A 27 2.29 -19.15 9.26
CA TYR A 27 3.16 -20.30 9.07
C TYR A 27 4.58 -20.04 9.60
N ALA A 28 5.24 -21.10 10.05
CA ALA A 28 6.60 -21.04 10.58
C ALA A 28 7.63 -20.68 9.48
N PRO A 29 8.81 -20.12 9.86
CA PRO A 29 9.80 -19.59 8.90
C PRO A 29 10.35 -20.59 7.88
N ASN A 30 10.29 -21.89 8.18
CA ASN A 30 10.89 -22.96 7.37
C ASN A 30 9.95 -23.47 6.26
N GLN A 31 8.74 -22.92 6.11
CA GLN A 31 7.90 -23.26 4.96
C GLN A 31 8.33 -22.45 3.74
N ASP A 32 8.85 -23.15 2.74
CA ASP A 32 9.33 -22.54 1.50
C ASP A 32 8.15 -21.94 0.70
N ILE A 33 8.32 -20.69 0.26
CA ILE A 33 7.39 -20.02 -0.66
C ILE A 33 7.31 -20.77 -1.97
N THR A 34 8.39 -21.42 -2.42
CA THR A 34 8.36 -22.28 -3.61
C THR A 34 7.38 -23.43 -3.44
N THR A 35 7.31 -24.03 -2.25
CA THR A 35 6.31 -25.06 -1.92
C THR A 35 4.90 -24.46 -1.83
N ALA A 36 4.74 -23.23 -1.31
CA ALA A 36 3.44 -22.55 -1.29
C ALA A 36 2.96 -22.16 -2.70
N SER A 37 3.85 -21.69 -3.59
CA SER A 37 3.54 -21.37 -4.98
C SER A 37 3.32 -22.61 -5.84
N GLN A 38 3.99 -23.74 -5.55
CA GLN A 38 3.72 -25.03 -6.19
C GLN A 38 2.35 -25.60 -5.85
N ARG A 39 1.77 -25.27 -4.69
CA ARG A 39 0.36 -25.63 -4.37
C ARG A 39 -0.65 -24.86 -5.20
N ILE A 40 -0.22 -23.78 -5.85
CA ILE A 40 -1.03 -22.89 -6.66
C ILE A 40 -0.46 -22.96 -8.09
N GLN A 41 -0.51 -24.15 -8.68
CA GLN A 41 -0.29 -24.30 -10.12
C GLN A 41 -1.61 -23.99 -10.81
N HIS A 42 -1.61 -22.99 -11.69
CA HIS A 42 -2.72 -22.82 -12.63
C HIS A 42 -2.75 -24.04 -13.56
N THR A 43 -3.95 -24.57 -13.84
CA THR A 43 -4.15 -25.74 -14.72
C THR A 43 -3.64 -25.52 -16.15
N ASP A 44 -3.36 -24.27 -16.52
CA ASP A 44 -2.80 -23.86 -17.82
C ASP A 44 -1.26 -23.79 -17.85
N GLY A 45 -0.58 -24.10 -16.73
CA GLY A 45 0.89 -24.07 -16.64
C GLY A 45 1.50 -22.67 -16.53
N SER A 46 0.70 -21.62 -16.38
CA SER A 46 1.21 -20.26 -16.13
C SER A 46 1.83 -20.13 -14.74
N GLN A 47 2.87 -19.31 -14.62
CA GLN A 47 3.50 -19.01 -13.33
C GLN A 47 2.64 -18.04 -12.53
N THR A 48 2.31 -18.43 -11.30
CA THR A 48 1.57 -17.60 -10.34
C THR A 48 2.39 -16.38 -9.95
N LEU A 49 1.85 -15.17 -10.18
CA LEU A 49 2.44 -13.93 -9.67
C LEU A 49 2.51 -13.95 -8.14
N LEU A 50 3.72 -13.82 -7.60
CA LEU A 50 3.98 -13.77 -6.17
C LEU A 50 4.10 -12.32 -5.70
N PHE A 51 3.00 -11.77 -5.21
CA PHE A 51 2.95 -10.38 -4.77
C PHE A 51 3.30 -10.27 -3.29
N GLN A 52 4.54 -9.88 -2.99
CA GLN A 52 5.14 -10.01 -1.66
C GLN A 52 5.15 -8.70 -0.87
N TRP A 53 4.73 -8.81 0.39
CA TRP A 53 4.61 -7.73 1.36
C TRP A 53 5.32 -8.10 2.65
N VAL A 54 5.82 -7.12 3.39
CA VAL A 54 6.22 -7.28 4.79
C VAL A 54 5.15 -6.65 5.67
N LEU A 55 4.70 -7.40 6.67
CA LEU A 55 3.64 -7.00 7.56
C LEU A 55 4.19 -6.78 8.97
N HIS A 56 3.96 -5.59 9.51
CA HIS A 56 4.37 -5.19 10.84
C HIS A 56 3.17 -4.70 11.66
N ALA A 57 3.19 -5.02 12.95
CA ALA A 57 2.16 -4.61 13.88
C ALA A 57 2.74 -3.66 14.92
N ILE A 58 2.04 -2.57 15.20
CA ILE A 58 2.36 -1.60 16.24
C ILE A 58 1.10 -1.29 17.07
N THR A 59 1.28 -0.65 18.22
CA THR A 59 0.17 -0.12 19.02
C THR A 59 0.44 1.34 19.34
N LEU A 60 -0.49 2.21 18.94
CA LEU A 60 -0.42 3.65 19.20
C LEU A 60 -1.70 4.08 19.90
N LYS A 61 -1.58 4.86 20.99
CA LYS A 61 -2.73 5.35 21.79
C LYS A 61 -3.78 4.26 22.08
N ARG A 62 -3.31 3.05 22.43
CA ARG A 62 -4.13 1.84 22.71
C ARG A 62 -4.90 1.26 21.50
N LYS A 63 -4.72 1.79 20.28
CA LYS A 63 -5.24 1.19 19.04
C LYS A 63 -4.13 0.37 18.37
N HIS A 64 -4.45 -0.86 17.97
CA HIS A 64 -3.52 -1.65 17.15
C HIS A 64 -3.54 -1.16 15.71
N CYS A 65 -2.37 -1.07 15.10
CA CYS A 65 -2.21 -0.67 13.70
C CYS A 65 -1.33 -1.70 12.99
N LEU A 66 -1.67 -1.97 11.73
CA LEU A 66 -0.90 -2.84 10.85
C LEU A 66 -0.33 -1.99 9.71
N ILE A 67 0.96 -2.18 9.43
CA ILE A 67 1.67 -1.54 8.32
C ILE A 67 2.16 -2.66 7.42
N ALA A 68 1.67 -2.69 6.19
CA ALA A 68 2.11 -3.59 5.15
C ALA A 68 2.94 -2.80 4.14
N MET A 69 4.13 -3.26 3.80
CA MET A 69 4.98 -2.63 2.78
C MET A 69 5.35 -3.63 1.69
N GLU A 70 5.12 -3.27 0.44
CA GLU A 70 5.47 -4.12 -0.70
C GLU A 70 7.00 -4.16 -0.88
N VAL A 71 7.51 -5.36 -1.20
CA VAL A 71 8.94 -5.66 -1.12
C VAL A 71 9.78 -4.90 -2.15
N ASN A 72 9.26 -4.59 -3.33
CA ASN A 72 10.06 -4.02 -4.41
C ASN A 72 9.90 -2.49 -4.53
N THR A 73 8.65 -2.03 -4.51
CA THR A 73 8.21 -0.65 -4.70
C THR A 73 8.29 0.16 -3.41
N ARG A 74 8.35 -0.50 -2.24
CA ARG A 74 8.29 0.12 -0.90
C ARG A 74 6.96 0.85 -0.62
N PHE A 75 5.94 0.57 -1.41
CA PHE A 75 4.61 1.11 -1.20
C PHE A 75 4.01 0.58 0.09
N SER A 76 3.40 1.46 0.87
CA SER A 76 2.90 1.17 2.21
C SER A 76 1.39 1.30 2.29
N VAL A 77 0.76 0.31 2.90
CA VAL A 77 -0.65 0.31 3.30
C VAL A 77 -0.71 0.30 4.81
N ILE A 78 -1.46 1.23 5.39
CA ILE A 78 -1.60 1.39 6.84
C ILE A 78 -3.06 1.17 7.20
N LEU A 79 -3.30 0.28 8.16
CA LEU A 79 -4.62 -0.04 8.70
C LEU A 79 -4.62 0.28 10.19
N THR A 80 -5.56 1.10 10.64
CA THR A 80 -5.71 1.52 12.04
C THR A 80 -6.89 0.82 12.70
N ALA A 81 -6.88 0.80 14.03
CA ALA A 81 -7.93 0.18 14.86
C ALA A 81 -8.19 -1.29 14.50
N MET A 82 -7.12 -2.06 14.25
CA MET A 82 -7.23 -3.46 13.86
C MET A 82 -7.56 -4.36 15.06
N PRO A 83 -8.57 -5.24 14.97
CA PRO A 83 -8.84 -6.21 16.02
C PRO A 83 -7.72 -7.24 16.12
N LYS A 84 -7.12 -7.39 17.31
CA LYS A 84 -6.10 -8.40 17.58
C LYS A 84 -6.68 -9.80 17.44
N GLY A 85 -5.89 -10.74 16.92
CA GLY A 85 -6.32 -12.13 16.77
C GLY A 85 -7.29 -12.38 15.62
N ASN A 86 -7.51 -11.41 14.72
CA ASN A 86 -8.48 -11.52 13.64
C ASN A 86 -7.80 -11.32 12.26
N PRO A 87 -7.30 -12.42 11.66
CA PRO A 87 -6.70 -12.37 10.32
C PRO A 87 -7.70 -12.02 9.21
N ASP A 88 -8.97 -12.43 9.33
CA ASP A 88 -9.98 -12.17 8.31
C ASP A 88 -10.27 -10.67 8.20
N ALA A 89 -10.41 -9.97 9.34
CA ALA A 89 -10.55 -8.53 9.36
C ALA A 89 -9.35 -7.78 8.73
N PHE A 90 -8.15 -8.36 8.81
CA PHE A 90 -7.00 -7.81 8.09
C PHE A 90 -7.14 -8.00 6.57
N ILE A 91 -7.47 -9.21 6.13
CA ILE A 91 -7.66 -9.55 4.72
C ILE A 91 -8.74 -8.66 4.09
N ASP A 92 -9.89 -8.56 4.75
CA ASP A 92 -11.05 -7.80 4.28
C ASP A 92 -10.76 -6.30 4.14
N ARG A 93 -9.88 -5.75 4.99
CA ARG A 93 -9.54 -4.31 4.96
C ARG A 93 -8.32 -3.99 4.10
N PHE A 94 -7.40 -4.93 3.92
CA PHE A 94 -6.15 -4.68 3.19
C PHE A 94 -6.39 -4.40 1.71
N LYS A 95 -7.13 -5.27 1.01
CA LYS A 95 -7.31 -5.14 -0.46
C LYS A 95 -8.08 -3.87 -0.84
N PRO A 96 -9.23 -3.54 -0.20
CA PRO A 96 -9.92 -2.29 -0.50
C PRO A 96 -9.02 -1.08 -0.26
N ARG A 97 -8.30 -1.05 0.88
CA ARG A 97 -7.41 0.06 1.18
C ARG A 97 -6.27 0.22 0.17
N LEU A 98 -5.69 -0.88 -0.30
CA LEU A 98 -4.69 -0.85 -1.36
C LEU A 98 -5.29 -0.25 -2.64
N LEU A 99 -6.45 -0.74 -3.07
CA LEU A 99 -7.13 -0.26 -4.28
C LEU A 99 -7.52 1.21 -4.18
N ASP A 100 -8.04 1.67 -3.04
CA ASP A 100 -8.39 3.08 -2.82
C ASP A 100 -7.19 4.00 -3.02
N GLN A 101 -6.02 3.61 -2.50
CA GLN A 101 -4.79 4.39 -2.67
C GLN A 101 -4.32 4.40 -4.13
N LEU A 102 -4.36 3.26 -4.81
CA LEU A 102 -3.94 3.16 -6.22
C LEU A 102 -4.87 3.93 -7.15
N PHE A 103 -6.18 3.80 -6.98
CA PHE A 103 -7.16 4.53 -7.78
C PHE A 103 -7.16 6.02 -7.47
N GLY A 104 -7.06 6.40 -6.19
CA GLY A 104 -6.90 7.80 -5.80
C GLY A 104 -5.69 8.43 -6.51
N PHE A 105 -4.55 7.73 -6.50
CA PHE A 105 -3.34 8.22 -7.18
C PHE A 105 -3.47 8.23 -8.71
N ALA A 106 -4.04 7.18 -9.31
CA ALA A 106 -4.22 7.09 -10.75
C ALA A 106 -5.18 8.16 -11.31
N LEU A 107 -6.28 8.45 -10.59
CA LEU A 107 -7.20 9.54 -10.92
C LEU A 107 -6.51 10.90 -10.79
N GLN A 108 -5.84 11.15 -9.66
CA GLN A 108 -5.15 12.42 -9.42
C GLN A 108 -4.07 12.70 -10.47
N SER A 109 -3.39 11.65 -10.93
CA SER A 109 -2.35 11.74 -11.96
C SER A 109 -2.92 11.79 -13.39
N GLY A 110 -4.23 11.58 -13.56
CA GLY A 110 -4.88 11.55 -14.88
C GLY A 110 -4.49 10.34 -15.75
N ILE A 111 -3.97 9.27 -15.14
CA ILE A 111 -3.49 8.07 -15.87
C ILE A 111 -4.66 7.18 -16.25
N LEU A 112 -5.60 7.00 -15.32
CA LEU A 112 -6.80 6.20 -15.52
C LEU A 112 -8.04 7.05 -15.34
N LYS A 113 -9.11 6.62 -16.00
CA LYS A 113 -10.47 7.11 -15.78
C LYS A 113 -11.28 6.11 -14.96
N GLU A 114 -12.28 6.60 -14.26
CA GLU A 114 -13.15 5.80 -13.38
C GLU A 114 -13.79 4.61 -14.10
N GLU A 115 -14.18 4.80 -15.36
CA GLU A 115 -14.76 3.76 -16.23
C GLU A 115 -13.86 2.52 -16.43
N GLN A 116 -12.55 2.63 -16.20
CA GLN A 116 -11.59 1.54 -16.40
C GLN A 116 -11.40 0.68 -15.14
N PHE A 117 -11.87 1.12 -13.97
CA PHE A 117 -11.54 0.47 -12.69
C PHE A 117 -12.20 -0.89 -12.50
N ALA A 118 -13.48 -1.03 -12.85
CA ALA A 118 -14.23 -2.25 -12.56
C ALA A 118 -13.57 -3.50 -13.16
N MET A 119 -13.05 -3.40 -14.39
CA MET A 119 -12.35 -4.49 -15.06
C MET A 119 -11.06 -4.88 -14.32
N PHE A 120 -10.26 -3.89 -13.94
CA PHE A 120 -8.96 -4.13 -13.29
C PHE A 120 -9.10 -4.63 -11.85
N ILE A 121 -10.15 -4.23 -11.13
CA ILE A 121 -10.46 -4.76 -9.80
C ILE A 121 -10.68 -6.26 -9.89
N ASN A 122 -11.51 -6.73 -10.83
CA ASN A 122 -11.83 -8.14 -10.96
C ASN A 122 -10.58 -8.98 -11.25
N GLU A 123 -9.73 -8.50 -12.17
CA GLU A 123 -8.46 -9.18 -12.50
C GLU A 123 -7.52 -9.24 -11.29
N PHE A 124 -7.34 -8.12 -10.60
CA PHE A 124 -6.56 -8.06 -9.37
C PHE A 124 -7.09 -9.03 -8.31
N MET A 125 -8.41 -9.04 -8.07
CA MET A 125 -9.03 -9.90 -7.06
C MET A 125 -8.86 -11.38 -7.40
N ALA A 126 -8.97 -11.76 -8.67
CA ALA A 126 -8.77 -13.13 -9.14
C ALA A 126 -7.31 -13.57 -8.95
N GLN A 127 -6.34 -12.80 -9.43
CA GLN A 127 -4.91 -13.14 -9.31
C GLN A 127 -4.39 -13.11 -7.86
N THR A 128 -5.08 -12.41 -6.97
CA THR A 128 -4.72 -12.30 -5.55
C THR A 128 -5.68 -13.03 -4.61
N ALA A 129 -6.50 -13.95 -5.12
CA ALA A 129 -7.46 -14.70 -4.32
C ALA A 129 -6.79 -15.42 -3.13
N ASP A 130 -5.66 -16.07 -3.39
CA ASP A 130 -4.88 -16.75 -2.37
C ASP A 130 -4.02 -15.77 -1.54
N ILE A 131 -4.01 -16.01 -0.23
CA ILE A 131 -3.23 -15.25 0.75
C ILE A 131 -2.39 -16.20 1.60
N PHE A 132 -1.11 -15.88 1.73
CA PHE A 132 -0.17 -16.65 2.55
C PHE A 132 0.50 -15.75 3.59
N LEU A 133 0.33 -16.08 4.87
CA LEU A 133 0.95 -15.39 6.01
C LEU A 133 2.09 -16.24 6.56
N CYS A 134 3.34 -15.79 6.49
CA CYS A 134 4.48 -16.54 7.02
C CYS A 134 5.37 -15.68 7.89
N GLN A 135 5.93 -16.27 8.95
CA GLN A 135 6.89 -15.58 9.80
C GLN A 135 8.23 -15.48 9.06
N ARG A 136 8.51 -14.30 8.50
CA ARG A 136 9.74 -14.04 7.76
C ARG A 136 10.11 -12.58 7.88
N SER A 137 11.40 -12.30 8.05
CA SER A 137 11.93 -10.95 8.14
C SER A 137 12.61 -10.55 6.84
N ASP A 138 12.46 -9.29 6.45
CA ASP A 138 13.30 -8.63 5.45
C ASP A 138 13.84 -7.35 6.08
N ARG A 139 15.15 -7.34 6.36
CA ARG A 139 15.80 -6.23 7.07
C ARG A 139 15.74 -4.93 6.26
N SER A 140 15.77 -5.00 4.93
CA SER A 140 15.72 -3.82 4.08
C SER A 140 14.33 -3.20 4.07
N VAL A 141 13.29 -4.02 3.95
CA VAL A 141 11.90 -3.54 4.04
C VAL A 141 11.62 -3.00 5.44
N GLN A 142 12.08 -3.71 6.47
CA GLN A 142 11.85 -3.33 7.87
C GLN A 142 12.42 -1.95 8.21
N ALA A 143 13.59 -1.59 7.66
CA ALA A 143 14.16 -0.26 7.85
C ALA A 143 13.20 0.84 7.36
N HIS A 144 12.63 0.67 6.17
CA HIS A 144 11.64 1.62 5.63
C HIS A 144 10.31 1.59 6.38
N ILE A 145 9.87 0.42 6.85
CA ILE A 145 8.70 0.33 7.74
C ILE A 145 8.95 1.13 9.01
N ASN A 146 10.15 1.07 9.60
CA ASN A 146 10.47 1.86 10.80
C ASN A 146 10.40 3.36 10.52
N ASP A 147 10.82 3.83 9.34
CA ASP A 147 10.66 5.24 8.93
C ASP A 147 9.17 5.62 8.91
N VAL A 148 8.31 4.78 8.32
CA VAL A 148 6.85 4.98 8.29
C VAL A 148 6.27 4.97 9.71
N VAL A 149 6.73 4.06 10.57
CA VAL A 149 6.31 4.01 11.98
C VAL A 149 6.67 5.31 12.70
N SER A 150 7.88 5.85 12.49
CA SER A 150 8.29 7.13 13.10
C SER A 150 7.36 8.26 12.67
N GLN A 151 7.20 8.44 11.35
CA GLN A 151 6.35 9.48 10.78
C GLN A 151 4.89 9.35 11.24
N PHE A 152 4.36 8.13 11.28
CA PHE A 152 2.99 7.90 11.74
C PHE A 152 2.84 8.18 13.24
N THR A 153 3.83 7.80 14.04
CA THR A 153 3.85 8.07 15.48
C THR A 153 3.90 9.57 15.76
N GLU A 154 4.72 10.31 15.01
CA GLU A 154 4.81 11.77 15.08
C GLU A 154 3.46 12.43 14.76
N THR A 155 2.82 12.03 13.66
CA THR A 155 1.48 12.51 13.29
C THR A 155 0.45 12.25 14.40
N VAL A 156 0.41 11.03 14.93
CA VAL A 156 -0.53 10.65 16.01
C VAL A 156 -0.24 11.41 17.31
N ASN A 157 1.02 11.70 17.59
CA ASN A 157 1.40 12.48 18.77
C ASN A 157 1.03 13.95 18.61
N ALA A 158 1.20 14.52 17.42
CA ALA A 158 0.85 15.90 17.10
C ALA A 158 -0.68 16.12 17.10
N SER A 159 -1.45 15.21 16.51
CA SER A 159 -2.91 15.30 16.47
C SER A 159 -3.57 14.89 17.80
N GLY A 160 -2.89 14.07 18.59
CA GLY A 160 -3.40 13.52 19.86
C GLY A 160 -4.29 12.28 19.69
N TYR A 161 -4.59 11.86 18.46
CA TYR A 161 -5.45 10.70 18.18
C TYR A 161 -4.90 9.85 17.01
N VAL A 162 -5.33 8.58 16.95
CA VAL A 162 -5.04 7.71 15.81
C VAL A 162 -6.13 7.90 14.76
N PRO A 163 -5.78 8.33 13.53
CA PRO A 163 -6.74 8.53 12.45
C PRO A 163 -7.55 7.27 12.17
N ASP A 164 -8.87 7.42 12.06
CA ASP A 164 -9.80 6.32 11.77
C ASP A 164 -10.77 6.60 10.62
N ASN A 165 -10.91 7.86 10.17
CA ASN A 165 -11.66 8.16 8.95
C ASN A 165 -10.82 7.90 7.69
N GLU A 166 -11.52 7.67 6.58
CA GLU A 166 -10.89 7.30 5.31
C GLU A 166 -10.07 8.44 4.70
N GLY A 167 -10.58 9.66 4.75
CA GLY A 167 -9.94 10.85 4.18
C GLY A 167 -8.56 11.12 4.78
N GLU A 168 -8.45 11.20 6.10
CA GLU A 168 -7.17 11.41 6.79
C GLU A 168 -6.18 10.29 6.50
N MET A 169 -6.65 9.05 6.47
CA MET A 169 -5.79 7.90 6.22
C MET A 169 -5.33 7.82 4.76
N LEU A 170 -6.17 8.17 3.79
CA LEU A 170 -5.75 8.33 2.39
C LEU A 170 -4.74 9.46 2.27
N HIS A 171 -4.94 10.56 3.01
CA HIS A 171 -4.00 11.66 3.02
C HIS A 171 -2.63 11.29 3.55
N PHE A 172 -2.61 10.67 4.71
CA PHE A 172 -1.37 10.18 5.28
C PHE A 172 -0.69 9.14 4.38
N SER A 173 -1.46 8.23 3.78
CA SER A 173 -0.91 7.21 2.87
C SER A 173 -0.29 7.83 1.61
N SER A 174 -0.95 8.84 1.02
CA SER A 174 -0.39 9.57 -0.12
C SER A 174 0.93 10.25 0.24
N TYR A 175 1.00 10.94 1.38
CA TYR A 175 2.23 11.53 1.87
C TYR A 175 3.37 10.51 2.06
N ILE A 176 3.08 9.39 2.73
CA ILE A 176 4.06 8.32 2.98
C ILE A 176 4.57 7.68 1.69
N ASN A 177 3.70 7.51 0.72
CA ASN A 177 4.02 6.84 -0.56
C ASN A 177 4.59 7.79 -1.61
N ARG A 178 4.54 9.11 -1.40
CA ARG A 178 5.30 10.11 -2.18
C ARG A 178 6.71 10.36 -1.64
N THR A 179 6.97 9.94 -0.40
CA THR A 179 8.30 10.09 0.20
C THR A 179 9.31 9.26 -0.60
N LEU A 180 10.34 9.92 -1.12
CA LEU A 180 11.39 9.29 -1.92
C LEU A 180 12.09 8.18 -1.13
N ARG A 181 12.15 6.98 -1.72
CA ARG A 181 12.83 5.83 -1.12
C ARG A 181 13.92 5.32 -2.04
N LYS A 182 15.00 4.84 -1.44
CA LYS A 182 16.09 4.17 -2.14
C LYS A 182 16.12 2.71 -1.74
N THR A 183 16.06 1.82 -2.73
CA THR A 183 16.22 0.39 -2.53
C THR A 183 17.61 -0.04 -2.95
N LYS A 184 18.06 -1.23 -2.53
CA LYS A 184 19.33 -1.79 -3.03
C LYS A 184 19.27 -2.11 -4.53
N GLN A 185 18.08 -2.38 -5.06
CA GLN A 185 17.88 -2.70 -6.47
C GLN A 185 17.89 -1.45 -7.38
N SER A 186 17.72 -0.26 -6.82
CA SER A 186 17.69 1.00 -7.57
C SER A 186 18.90 1.87 -7.27
N ARG A 187 19.51 2.43 -8.33
CA ARG A 187 20.55 3.45 -8.19
C ARG A 187 19.98 4.76 -7.66
N ASP A 188 18.77 5.09 -8.10
CA ASP A 188 18.10 6.36 -7.87
C ASP A 188 17.00 6.24 -6.82
N TYR A 189 16.63 7.38 -6.25
CA TYR A 189 15.45 7.48 -5.39
C TYR A 189 14.18 7.41 -6.25
N THR A 190 13.21 6.65 -5.79
CA THR A 190 11.91 6.47 -6.48
C THR A 190 10.77 6.80 -5.53
N GLN A 191 9.66 7.30 -6.07
CA GLN A 191 8.41 7.45 -5.33
C GLN A 191 7.64 6.13 -5.31
N PRO A 192 7.32 5.57 -4.13
CA PRO A 192 6.62 4.29 -4.02
C PRO A 192 5.26 4.21 -4.73
N ASP A 193 4.45 5.27 -4.70
CA ASP A 193 3.14 5.32 -5.37
C ASP A 193 3.26 5.18 -6.89
N GLU A 194 4.21 5.87 -7.52
CA GLU A 194 4.50 5.73 -8.94
C GLU A 194 4.98 4.33 -9.31
N GLN A 195 5.93 3.78 -8.54
CA GLN A 195 6.46 2.44 -8.79
C GLN A 195 5.38 1.38 -8.64
N MET A 196 4.52 1.51 -7.62
CA MET A 196 3.43 0.58 -7.39
C MET A 196 2.34 0.70 -8.46
N LEU A 197 1.96 1.91 -8.88
CA LEU A 197 0.96 2.07 -9.92
C LEU A 197 1.46 1.48 -11.26
N LEU A 198 2.71 1.72 -11.62
CA LEU A 198 3.33 1.12 -12.82
C LEU A 198 3.34 -0.41 -12.74
N PHE A 199 3.81 -0.95 -11.61
CA PHE A 199 3.78 -2.40 -11.38
C PHE A 199 2.36 -2.94 -11.53
N TRP A 200 1.39 -2.32 -10.88
CA TRP A 200 0.00 -2.77 -10.87
C TRP A 200 -0.62 -2.74 -12.27
N LEU A 201 -0.41 -1.66 -13.03
CA LEU A 201 -0.89 -1.54 -14.41
C LEU A 201 -0.32 -2.63 -15.33
N GLN A 202 0.97 -2.93 -15.19
CA GLN A 202 1.62 -3.95 -16.02
C GLN A 202 1.17 -5.36 -15.64
N GLN A 203 1.02 -5.66 -14.34
CA GLN A 203 0.69 -7.00 -13.87
C GLN A 203 -0.80 -7.34 -13.94
N PHE A 204 -1.68 -6.37 -13.68
CA PHE A 204 -3.12 -6.62 -13.52
C PHE A 204 -4.00 -5.91 -14.55
N CYS A 205 -3.44 -4.98 -15.35
CA CYS A 205 -4.21 -4.22 -16.34
C CYS A 205 -3.74 -4.46 -17.78
N GLY A 206 -2.73 -5.32 -17.97
CA GLY A 206 -2.21 -5.66 -19.30
C GLY A 206 -1.45 -4.52 -19.99
N PHE A 207 -0.96 -3.53 -19.24
CA PHE A 207 -0.19 -2.44 -19.83
C PHE A 207 1.15 -2.94 -20.36
N THR A 208 1.48 -2.58 -21.60
CA THR A 208 2.75 -2.95 -22.23
C THR A 208 3.93 -2.16 -21.64
N PRO A 209 5.18 -2.63 -21.85
CA PRO A 209 6.36 -1.86 -21.47
C PRO A 209 6.40 -0.44 -22.07
N GLU A 210 5.90 -0.26 -23.30
CA GLU A 210 5.84 1.04 -23.98
C GLU A 210 4.83 1.97 -23.30
N GLN A 211 3.65 1.45 -22.92
CA GLN A 211 2.66 2.22 -22.17
C GLN A 211 3.21 2.61 -20.78
N ALA A 212 3.89 1.69 -20.10
CA ALA A 212 4.54 1.98 -18.82
C ALA A 212 5.65 3.04 -18.96
N ALA A 213 6.42 3.02 -20.05
CA ALA A 213 7.42 4.05 -20.34
C ALA A 213 6.79 5.43 -20.58
N SER A 214 5.66 5.48 -21.29
CA SER A 214 4.89 6.71 -21.49
C SER A 214 4.37 7.29 -20.16
N ILE A 215 3.86 6.43 -19.26
CA ILE A 215 3.42 6.86 -17.92
C ILE A 215 4.60 7.39 -17.10
N LYS A 216 5.77 6.75 -17.15
CA LYS A 216 6.98 7.26 -16.47
C LYS A 216 7.37 8.66 -16.97
N GLN A 217 7.27 8.91 -18.28
CA GLN A 217 7.48 10.26 -18.83
C GLN A 217 6.42 11.24 -18.34
N HIS A 218 5.16 10.84 -18.30
CA HIS A 218 4.07 11.67 -17.76
C HIS A 218 4.32 12.07 -16.31
N PHE A 219 4.76 11.13 -15.46
CA PHE A 219 5.19 11.46 -14.08
C PHE A 219 6.33 12.47 -14.04
N ALA A 220 7.38 12.27 -14.86
CA ALA A 220 8.50 13.20 -14.93
C ALA A 220 8.06 14.63 -15.35
N ASP A 221 7.10 14.73 -16.28
CA ASP A 221 6.51 16.00 -16.69
C ASP A 221 5.65 16.63 -15.59
N LEU A 222 4.86 15.83 -14.85
CA LEU A 222 4.11 16.31 -13.68
C LEU A 222 5.06 16.88 -12.61
N HIS A 223 6.14 16.18 -12.27
CA HIS A 223 7.15 16.69 -11.33
C HIS A 223 7.78 17.98 -11.81
N ARG A 224 8.13 18.07 -13.10
CA ARG A 224 8.70 19.29 -13.67
C ARG A 224 7.75 20.47 -13.57
N ARG A 225 6.45 20.26 -13.84
CA ARG A 225 5.42 21.29 -13.72
C ARG A 225 5.20 21.71 -12.27
N SER A 226 5.07 20.75 -11.34
CA SER A 226 4.91 21.02 -9.91
C SER A 226 6.10 21.79 -9.34
N PHE A 227 7.33 21.41 -9.72
CA PHE A 227 8.54 22.12 -9.32
C PHE A 227 8.60 23.54 -9.88
N SER A 228 8.24 23.74 -11.15
CA SER A 228 8.14 25.08 -11.74
C SER A 228 7.12 25.94 -11.01
N ALA A 229 5.91 25.42 -10.83
CA ALA A 229 4.82 26.12 -10.15
C ALA A 229 5.20 26.48 -8.71
N TRP A 230 5.91 25.60 -7.99
CA TRP A 230 6.42 25.89 -6.65
C TRP A 230 7.42 27.04 -6.62
N ASN A 231 8.30 27.13 -7.62
CA ASN A 231 9.28 28.21 -7.72
C ASN A 231 8.64 29.55 -8.11
N ASP A 232 7.49 29.51 -8.77
CA ASP A 232 6.73 30.70 -9.17
C ASP A 232 5.88 31.28 -8.01
N ILE A 233 5.70 30.54 -6.90
CA ILE A 233 5.03 31.05 -5.70
C ILE A 233 6.00 31.94 -4.91
N PRO A 234 5.62 33.20 -4.57
CA PRO A 234 6.40 34.06 -3.69
C PRO A 234 6.72 33.38 -2.34
N ASP A 235 7.94 33.55 -1.82
CA ASP A 235 8.41 32.86 -0.62
C ASP A 235 7.53 33.13 0.62
N ASP A 236 6.89 34.29 0.69
CA ASP A 236 5.96 34.71 1.75
C ASP A 236 4.57 34.06 1.66
N VAL A 237 4.26 33.40 0.54
CA VAL A 237 2.96 32.76 0.25
C VAL A 237 3.11 31.25 0.01
N LYS A 238 4.34 30.70 0.01
CA LYS A 238 4.55 29.26 -0.12
C LYS A 238 3.81 28.53 1.00
N PRO A 239 2.90 27.59 0.67
CA PRO A 239 2.25 26.82 1.70
C PRO A 239 3.29 25.96 2.45
N PRO A 240 3.03 25.56 3.70
CA PRO A 240 3.88 24.58 4.35
C PRO A 240 3.95 23.30 3.47
N PRO A 241 5.07 22.55 3.48
CA PRO A 241 5.38 21.49 2.49
C PRO A 241 4.42 20.26 2.47
N TYR A 242 3.25 20.36 3.10
CA TYR A 242 2.34 19.25 3.40
C TYR A 242 0.89 19.47 2.93
N THR A 243 0.60 20.49 2.11
CA THR A 243 -0.79 20.79 1.70
C THR A 243 -1.05 20.48 0.22
N ASP A 244 -0.95 19.22 -0.17
CA ASP A 244 -1.62 18.79 -1.40
C ASP A 244 -3.08 18.48 -1.05
N LYS A 245 -4.02 19.22 -1.65
CA LYS A 245 -5.46 18.91 -1.56
C LYS A 245 -5.69 17.51 -2.12
N ILE A 246 -6.22 16.63 -1.28
CA ILE A 246 -6.58 15.27 -1.68
C ILE A 246 -8.06 15.24 -1.98
N VAL A 247 -8.38 14.65 -3.13
CA VAL A 247 -9.76 14.38 -3.53
C VAL A 247 -10.17 13.09 -2.83
N ILE A 248 -11.03 13.19 -1.82
CA ILE A 248 -11.68 12.03 -1.19
C ILE A 248 -12.80 11.58 -2.14
N LEU A 249 -12.87 10.28 -2.44
CA LEU A 249 -13.87 9.73 -3.38
C LEU A 249 -15.32 10.04 -2.97
N GLU A 250 -15.57 10.20 -1.67
CA GLU A 250 -16.87 10.62 -1.11
C GLU A 250 -17.20 12.08 -1.41
N ASP A 251 -16.22 12.99 -1.37
CA ASP A 251 -16.41 14.42 -1.70
C ASP A 251 -16.79 14.61 -3.18
N PHE A 252 -16.27 13.75 -4.06
CA PHE A 252 -16.63 13.77 -5.49
C PHE A 252 -18.05 13.21 -5.74
N LYS A 253 -18.48 12.20 -4.98
CA LYS A 253 -19.85 11.66 -5.04
C LYS A 253 -20.88 12.67 -4.51
N ALA A 254 -20.55 13.41 -3.45
CA ALA A 254 -21.41 14.47 -2.90
C ALA A 254 -21.64 15.62 -3.90
N GLN A 255 -20.65 15.94 -4.75
CA GLN A 255 -20.79 16.97 -5.78
C GLN A 255 -21.69 16.56 -6.96
N LYS A 256 -21.88 15.25 -7.21
CA LYS A 256 -22.81 14.75 -8.24
C LYS A 256 -24.24 14.54 -7.76
N GLY A 257 -24.51 14.62 -6.45
CA GLY A 257 -25.87 14.55 -5.90
C GLY A 257 -26.66 15.86 -5.97
N ASN A 258 -26.05 16.94 -6.48
CA ASN A 258 -26.63 18.28 -6.55
C ASN A 258 -26.75 18.85 -7.98
N LYS A 259 -26.87 17.97 -8.98
CA LYS A 259 -27.29 18.34 -10.34
C LYS A 259 -28.45 17.48 -10.81
#